data_AF-A0A7S4RZA8-F1
#
_entry.id   AF-A0A7S4RZA8-F1
#
_cell.length_a   1.000
_cell.length_b   1.000
_cell.length_c   1.000
_cell.angle_alpha   90.00
_cell.angle_beta   90.00
_cell.angle_gamma   90.00
#
_symmetry.space_group_name_H-M   'P 1'
#
loop_
_entity.id
_entity.type
_entity.pdbx_description
1 polymer ?
#
loop_
_entity_poly.entity_id
_entity_poly.type
_entity_poly.pdbx_seq_one_letter_code
_entity_poly.pdbx_strand_id
1 'polypeptide(L)'
;IILGRRITLPTSSQNNARRTEKKQHSPFILSNTRKRAQQNSNKNSNKNNIAPQKMSEKITEETSKRICKHMNEDHAHTIHYMAQSILLTSNKKKKGEIKNATMTSISNKEYCIRFVLCNGDLCEMCHETIAFYPTPLVDSKDARTRMIEEHNRVLSPQFSYLLTPVILTTLLTCALLRY
;
A
#
# COMPACT_ATOMS: atom_id res chain seq x y z
N ILE A 1 13.27 -51.03 -33.60
CA ILE A 1 13.69 -49.61 -33.70
C ILE A 1 13.40 -48.97 -32.35
N ILE A 2 14.41 -48.86 -31.50
CA ILE A 2 14.31 -48.29 -30.14
C ILE A 2 14.95 -46.89 -30.22
N LEU A 3 14.12 -45.85 -30.16
CA LEU A 3 14.57 -44.46 -30.20
C LEU A 3 15.01 -44.03 -28.79
N GLY A 4 16.33 -44.02 -28.56
CA GLY A 4 16.94 -43.47 -27.36
C GLY A 4 16.87 -41.95 -27.36
N ARG A 5 16.11 -41.38 -26.41
CA ARG A 5 16.16 -39.94 -26.08
C ARG A 5 17.28 -39.69 -25.08
N ARG A 6 18.32 -38.97 -25.51
CA ARG A 6 19.34 -38.37 -24.63
C ARG A 6 18.66 -37.33 -23.74
N ILE A 7 18.78 -37.51 -22.43
CA ILE A 7 18.48 -36.50 -21.41
C ILE A 7 19.79 -35.77 -21.14
N THR A 8 19.89 -34.51 -21.56
CA THR A 8 20.98 -33.60 -21.15
C THR A 8 20.57 -32.88 -19.88
N LEU A 9 21.26 -33.19 -18.78
CA LEU A 9 21.17 -32.49 -17.49
C LEU A 9 21.88 -31.13 -17.57
N PRO A 10 21.31 -30.05 -17.02
CA PRO A 10 22.04 -28.80 -16.86
C PRO A 10 23.06 -28.90 -15.71
N THR A 11 24.29 -28.52 -16.02
CA THR A 11 25.42 -28.40 -15.11
C THR A 11 25.20 -27.26 -14.12
N SER A 12 25.25 -27.59 -12.81
CA SER A 12 25.23 -26.60 -11.74
C SER A 12 26.56 -25.84 -11.71
N SER A 13 26.55 -24.58 -12.15
CA SER A 13 27.65 -23.66 -11.91
C SER A 13 27.55 -23.13 -10.48
N GLN A 14 28.29 -23.78 -9.58
CA GLN A 14 28.59 -23.25 -8.25
C GLN A 14 29.64 -22.14 -8.40
N ASN A 15 29.24 -20.88 -8.30
CA ASN A 15 30.16 -19.79 -8.06
C ASN A 15 29.89 -19.17 -6.68
N ASN A 16 30.85 -19.44 -5.81
CA ASN A 16 31.07 -18.83 -4.51
C ASN A 16 31.24 -17.30 -4.64
N ALA A 17 30.47 -16.54 -3.88
CA ALA A 17 30.87 -15.22 -3.40
C ALA A 17 30.30 -14.99 -2.00
N ARG A 18 31.02 -15.54 -1.02
CA ARG A 18 30.82 -15.36 0.41
C ARG A 18 31.22 -13.93 0.78
N ARG A 19 30.29 -12.98 0.67
CA ARG A 19 30.46 -11.62 1.21
C ARG A 19 29.95 -11.60 2.66
N THR A 20 30.89 -11.77 3.59
CA THR A 20 30.69 -11.50 5.01
C THR A 20 30.57 -10.00 5.21
N GLU A 21 29.34 -9.46 5.22
CA GLU A 21 29.11 -8.13 5.76
C GLU A 21 29.01 -8.24 7.28
N LYS A 22 30.03 -7.67 7.93
CA LYS A 22 30.08 -7.43 9.37
C LYS A 22 28.81 -6.66 9.77
N LYS A 23 28.01 -7.27 10.63
CA LYS A 23 27.05 -6.54 11.48
C LYS A 23 27.82 -5.55 12.34
N GLN A 24 27.95 -4.31 11.87
CA GLN A 24 28.21 -3.19 12.74
C GLN A 24 26.92 -2.90 13.49
N HIS A 25 26.89 -3.31 14.75
CA HIS A 25 25.96 -2.80 15.74
C HIS A 25 26.06 -1.27 15.73
N SER A 26 25.10 -0.63 15.07
CA SER A 26 24.87 0.79 15.23
C SER A 26 24.12 0.96 16.56
N PRO A 27 24.65 1.70 17.54
CA PRO A 27 23.93 1.99 18.77
C PRO A 27 22.67 2.78 18.42
N PHE A 28 21.54 2.29 18.93
CA PHE A 28 20.26 3.00 18.91
C PHE A 28 20.41 4.24 19.79
N ILE A 29 20.87 5.35 19.20
CA ILE A 29 20.88 6.65 19.86
C ILE A 29 19.45 7.19 19.84
N LEU A 30 18.73 6.89 20.92
CA LEU A 30 17.62 7.70 21.38
C LEU A 30 18.17 9.08 21.79
N SER A 31 18.05 10.07 20.92
CA SER A 31 18.33 11.45 21.30
C SER A 31 17.38 12.46 20.66
N ASN A 32 16.80 13.27 21.55
CA ASN A 32 16.32 14.65 21.35
C ASN A 32 14.93 14.77 20.70
N THR A 33 13.84 14.99 21.46
CA THR A 33 13.53 16.22 22.23
C THR A 33 14.20 17.48 21.70
N ARG A 34 13.45 18.27 20.92
CA ARG A 34 13.55 19.74 20.66
C ARG A 34 12.81 19.98 19.34
N LYS A 35 12.01 21.02 19.12
CA LYS A 35 11.71 22.23 19.88
C LYS A 35 10.40 22.75 19.29
N ARG A 36 9.44 23.08 20.15
CA ARG A 36 8.38 24.03 19.85
C ARG A 36 9.03 25.33 19.36
N ALA A 37 8.89 25.64 18.08
CA ALA A 37 8.98 27.01 17.61
C ALA A 37 7.54 27.54 17.56
N GLN A 38 7.16 28.24 18.62
CA GLN A 38 6.05 29.20 18.56
C GLN A 38 6.43 30.26 17.54
N GLN A 39 5.75 30.28 16.40
CA GLN A 39 5.73 31.46 15.54
C GLN A 39 4.31 32.02 15.50
N ASN A 40 4.21 33.16 16.19
CA ASN A 40 3.37 34.32 15.90
C ASN A 40 1.92 34.09 15.47
N SER A 41 1.06 34.10 16.48
CA SER A 41 -0.29 34.64 16.37
C SER A 41 -0.23 36.14 16.03
N ASN A 42 -0.36 36.50 14.75
CA ASN A 42 -0.79 37.85 14.38
C ASN A 42 -2.27 37.80 14.04
N LYS A 43 -3.09 38.08 15.06
CA LYS A 43 -4.54 37.95 15.07
C LYS A 43 -5.16 39.25 14.55
N ASN A 44 -5.17 39.43 13.23
CA ASN A 44 -5.87 40.57 12.62
C ASN A 44 -7.32 40.16 12.28
N SER A 45 -8.22 40.40 13.22
CA SER A 45 -9.65 40.10 13.11
C SER A 45 -10.37 41.19 12.33
N ASN A 46 -10.39 41.08 10.99
CA ASN A 46 -11.34 41.81 10.18
C ASN A 46 -12.57 40.93 9.94
N LYS A 47 -13.58 41.12 10.79
CA LYS A 47 -14.77 40.27 10.91
C LYS A 47 -15.89 40.82 10.00
N ASN A 48 -15.73 40.65 8.70
CA ASN A 48 -16.81 40.89 7.74
C ASN A 48 -17.69 39.65 7.68
N ASN A 49 -18.88 39.74 8.28
CA ASN A 49 -19.92 38.72 8.28
C ASN A 49 -20.52 38.60 6.87
N ILE A 50 -19.89 37.79 6.03
CA ILE A 50 -20.52 37.20 4.85
C ILE A 50 -20.76 35.75 5.23
N ALA A 51 -22.04 35.34 5.30
CA ALA A 51 -22.39 33.95 5.55
C ALA A 51 -21.65 33.08 4.52
N PRO A 52 -20.74 32.18 4.94
CA PRO A 52 -19.92 31.44 4.01
C PRO A 52 -20.81 30.46 3.27
N GLN A 53 -21.05 30.74 1.99
CA GLN A 53 -21.42 29.69 1.06
C GLN A 53 -20.30 28.66 1.16
N LYS A 54 -20.64 27.48 1.66
CA LYS A 54 -19.73 26.35 1.88
C LYS A 54 -19.25 25.84 0.51
N MET A 55 -18.35 26.59 -0.11
CA MET A 55 -17.63 26.14 -1.29
C MET A 55 -16.92 24.87 -0.87
N SER A 56 -17.29 23.75 -1.48
CA SER A 56 -16.62 22.48 -1.26
C SER A 56 -15.13 22.71 -1.46
N GLU A 57 -14.36 22.52 -0.38
CA GLU A 57 -12.92 22.78 -0.37
C GLU A 57 -12.29 21.78 -1.33
N LYS A 58 -12.09 22.24 -2.56
CA LYS A 58 -11.53 21.41 -3.62
C LYS A 58 -10.11 21.05 -3.21
N ILE A 59 -9.76 19.77 -3.32
CA ILE A 59 -8.40 19.32 -3.01
C ILE A 59 -7.44 20.04 -3.97
N THR A 60 -6.68 21.01 -3.44
CA THR A 60 -5.67 21.73 -4.21
C THR A 60 -4.48 20.82 -4.50
N GLU A 61 -3.67 21.17 -5.48
CA GLU A 61 -2.49 20.39 -5.84
C GLU A 61 -1.49 20.28 -4.68
N GLU A 62 -1.32 21.33 -3.89
CA GLU A 62 -0.44 21.34 -2.71
C GLU A 62 -0.98 20.42 -1.62
N THR A 63 -2.30 20.38 -1.44
CA THR A 63 -2.94 19.47 -0.48
C THR A 63 -2.81 18.04 -0.96
N SER A 64 -3.02 17.78 -2.25
CA SER A 64 -2.80 16.49 -2.89
C SER A 64 -1.38 15.97 -2.67
N LYS A 65 -0.36 16.81 -2.93
CA LYS A 65 1.05 16.50 -2.71
C LYS A 65 1.37 16.16 -1.25
N ARG A 66 0.84 16.94 -0.30
CA ARG A 66 1.02 16.68 1.14
C ARG A 66 0.43 15.34 1.56
N ILE A 67 -0.77 15.02 1.10
CA ILE A 67 -1.43 13.74 1.38
C ILE A 67 -0.63 12.59 0.78
N CYS A 68 -0.25 12.68 -0.50
CA CYS A 68 0.51 11.62 -1.17
C CYS A 68 1.87 11.39 -0.47
N LYS A 69 2.56 12.46 -0.09
CA LYS A 69 3.82 12.35 0.67
C LYS A 69 3.62 11.59 1.98
N HIS A 70 2.64 12.00 2.79
CA HIS A 70 2.33 11.34 4.05
C HIS A 70 1.95 9.86 3.87
N MET A 71 1.11 9.55 2.87
CA MET A 71 0.75 8.17 2.55
C MET A 71 1.95 7.32 2.11
N ASN A 72 2.85 7.89 1.31
CA ASN A 72 4.06 7.20 0.86
C ASN A 72 5.06 6.96 2.01
N GLU A 73 5.17 7.89 2.96
CA GLU A 73 6.12 7.80 4.08
C GLU A 73 5.60 6.89 5.20
N ASP A 74 4.36 7.08 5.64
CA ASP A 74 3.80 6.43 6.83
C ASP A 74 2.97 5.18 6.50
N HIS A 75 2.52 5.06 5.26
CA HIS A 75 1.57 4.03 4.83
C HIS A 75 2.02 3.28 3.56
N ALA A 76 3.33 3.15 3.33
CA ALA A 76 3.89 2.46 2.16
C ALA A 76 3.36 1.02 1.97
N HIS A 77 3.22 0.26 3.07
CA HIS A 77 2.66 -1.09 3.03
C HIS A 77 1.21 -1.09 2.53
N THR A 78 0.40 -0.16 3.00
CA THR A 78 -0.98 0.00 2.53
C THR A 78 -1.05 0.20 1.02
N ILE A 79 -0.20 1.09 0.49
CA ILE A 79 -0.15 1.38 -0.95
C ILE A 79 0.26 0.13 -1.74
N HIS A 80 1.20 -0.66 -1.21
CA HIS A 80 1.59 -1.93 -1.82
C HIS A 80 0.42 -2.92 -1.88
N TYR A 81 -0.34 -3.09 -0.79
CA TYR A 81 -1.52 -3.96 -0.78
C TYR A 81 -2.66 -3.43 -1.65
N MET A 82 -2.86 -2.11 -1.71
CA MET A 82 -3.77 -1.48 -2.67
C MET A 82 -3.37 -1.84 -4.11
N ALA A 83 -2.10 -1.67 -4.48
CA ALA A 83 -1.60 -2.06 -5.81
C ALA A 83 -1.82 -3.55 -6.10
N GLN A 84 -1.58 -4.41 -5.11
CA GLN A 84 -1.83 -5.85 -5.23
C GLN A 84 -3.32 -6.15 -5.45
N SER A 85 -4.21 -5.46 -4.74
CA SER A 85 -5.66 -5.61 -4.89
C SER A 85 -6.13 -5.28 -6.31
N ILE A 86 -5.53 -4.26 -6.94
CA ILE A 86 -5.85 -3.86 -8.32
C ILE A 86 -5.49 -5.01 -9.28
N LEU A 87 -4.31 -5.62 -9.12
CA LEU A 87 -3.90 -6.74 -9.97
C LEU A 87 -4.85 -7.92 -9.83
N LEU A 88 -5.28 -8.24 -8.60
CA LEU A 88 -6.24 -9.32 -8.33
C LEU A 88 -7.61 -9.05 -8.96
N THR A 89 -8.11 -7.81 -8.92
CA THR A 89 -9.42 -7.45 -9.49
C THR A 89 -9.39 -7.29 -11.00
N SER A 90 -8.25 -6.93 -11.59
CA SER A 90 -8.18 -6.54 -13.00
C SER A 90 -8.45 -7.66 -14.02
N ASN A 91 -8.69 -8.92 -13.60
CA ASN A 91 -8.79 -10.12 -14.46
C ASN A 91 -7.59 -10.33 -15.42
N LYS A 92 -6.59 -9.45 -15.40
CA LYS A 92 -5.35 -9.60 -16.12
C LYS A 92 -4.61 -10.71 -15.40
N LYS A 93 -4.35 -11.83 -16.08
CA LYS A 93 -3.51 -12.93 -15.57
C LYS A 93 -2.03 -12.53 -15.40
N LYS A 94 -1.74 -11.25 -15.13
CA LYS A 94 -0.39 -10.74 -14.87
C LYS A 94 0.00 -11.22 -13.48
N LYS A 95 0.71 -12.34 -13.43
CA LYS A 95 1.42 -12.80 -12.23
C LYS A 95 2.77 -12.10 -12.20
N GLY A 96 3.01 -11.29 -11.18
CA GLY A 96 4.25 -10.54 -11.02
C GLY A 96 4.49 -10.06 -9.60
N GLU A 97 5.73 -9.69 -9.33
CA GLU A 97 6.14 -9.02 -8.09
C GLU A 97 5.94 -7.52 -8.24
N ILE A 98 5.24 -6.90 -7.29
CA ILE A 98 5.09 -5.44 -7.24
C ILE A 98 6.31 -4.84 -6.53
N LYS A 99 6.89 -3.80 -7.12
CA LYS A 99 8.00 -3.01 -6.56
C LYS A 99 7.68 -1.53 -6.59
N ASN A 100 8.25 -0.78 -5.65
CA ASN A 100 8.22 0.69 -5.62
C ASN A 100 6.81 1.30 -5.79
N ALA A 101 5.81 0.72 -5.11
CA ALA A 101 4.45 1.23 -5.13
C ALA A 101 4.37 2.58 -4.41
N THR A 102 3.84 3.60 -5.09
CA THR A 102 3.75 4.98 -4.59
C THR A 102 2.44 5.62 -5.05
N MET A 103 1.81 6.41 -4.19
CA MET A 103 0.67 7.26 -4.54
C MET A 103 1.20 8.56 -5.17
N THR A 104 0.70 8.90 -6.36
CA THR A 104 1.20 10.06 -7.12
C THR A 104 0.30 11.29 -7.03
N SER A 105 -1.01 11.08 -6.97
CA SER A 105 -1.99 12.16 -6.92
C SER A 105 -3.28 11.69 -6.28
N ILE A 106 -3.98 12.64 -5.67
CA ILE A 106 -5.33 12.47 -5.13
C ILE A 106 -6.19 13.68 -5.54
N SER A 107 -7.41 13.41 -5.98
CA SER A 107 -8.42 14.39 -6.36
C SER A 107 -9.72 14.13 -5.61
N ASN A 108 -10.74 14.95 -5.83
CA ASN A 108 -12.06 14.75 -5.21
C ASN A 108 -12.78 13.48 -5.70
N LYS A 109 -12.34 12.87 -6.81
CA LYS A 109 -13.02 11.72 -7.42
C LYS A 109 -12.22 10.43 -7.33
N GLU A 110 -10.90 10.56 -7.36
CA GLU A 110 -10.00 9.43 -7.57
C GLU A 110 -8.61 9.71 -7.02
N TYR A 111 -7.84 8.65 -6.83
CA TYR A 111 -6.42 8.69 -6.51
C TYR A 111 -5.64 7.78 -7.46
N CYS A 112 -4.37 8.10 -7.67
CA CYS A 112 -3.51 7.39 -8.61
C CYS A 112 -2.36 6.70 -7.86
N ILE A 113 -2.15 5.42 -8.16
CA ILE A 113 -1.02 4.63 -7.68
C ILE A 113 -0.11 4.30 -8.86
N ARG A 114 1.19 4.54 -8.69
CA ARG A 114 2.26 4.11 -9.59
C ARG A 114 3.02 2.97 -8.94
N PHE A 115 3.28 1.90 -9.68
CA PHE A 115 4.09 0.79 -9.21
C PHE A 115 4.85 0.13 -10.38
N VAL A 116 5.87 -0.66 -10.06
CA VAL A 116 6.61 -1.46 -11.04
C VAL A 116 6.18 -2.91 -10.89
N LEU A 117 5.74 -3.53 -11.98
CA LEU A 117 5.37 -4.94 -12.00
C LEU A 117 6.47 -5.73 -12.71
N CYS A 118 7.12 -6.65 -11.99
CA CYS A 118 8.20 -7.47 -12.53
C CYS A 118 7.80 -8.94 -12.67
N ASN A 119 8.06 -9.51 -13.85
CA ASN A 119 7.85 -10.90 -14.21
C ASN A 119 9.19 -11.50 -14.66
N GLY A 120 9.98 -12.00 -13.71
CA GLY A 120 11.38 -12.35 -13.96
C GLY A 120 12.19 -11.07 -14.21
N ASP A 121 12.89 -11.01 -15.35
CA ASP A 121 13.74 -9.87 -15.73
C ASP A 121 12.97 -8.73 -16.41
N LEU A 122 11.72 -8.96 -16.78
CA LEU A 122 10.88 -7.96 -17.44
C LEU A 122 10.11 -7.16 -16.38
N CYS A 123 10.36 -5.86 -16.31
CA CYS A 123 9.65 -4.95 -15.42
C CYS A 123 8.90 -3.87 -16.23
N GLU A 124 7.62 -3.67 -15.91
CA GLU A 124 6.75 -2.66 -16.51
C GLU A 124 6.37 -1.62 -15.46
N MET A 125 6.41 -0.34 -15.81
CA MET A 125 5.89 0.72 -14.94
C MET A 125 4.38 0.85 -15.18
N CYS A 126 3.60 0.60 -14.14
CA CYS A 126 2.14 0.66 -14.18
C CYS A 126 1.63 1.90 -13.45
N HIS A 127 0.54 2.45 -13.99
CA HIS A 127 -0.20 3.59 -13.43
C HIS A 127 -1.67 3.21 -13.38
N GLU A 128 -2.25 3.19 -12.19
CA GLU A 128 -3.64 2.80 -12.00
C GLU A 128 -4.37 3.91 -11.26
N THR A 129 -5.51 4.31 -11.83
CA THR A 129 -6.39 5.35 -11.28
C THR A 129 -7.61 4.69 -10.66
N ILE A 130 -7.88 5.03 -9.41
CA ILE A 130 -8.89 4.36 -8.59
C ILE A 130 -9.89 5.40 -8.10
N ALA A 131 -11.15 5.24 -8.47
CA ALA A 131 -12.23 6.10 -8.00
C ALA A 131 -12.55 5.83 -6.52
N PHE A 132 -12.86 6.89 -5.77
CA PHE A 132 -13.42 6.75 -4.43
C PHE A 132 -14.84 6.21 -4.51
N TYR A 133 -15.21 5.36 -3.55
CA TYR A 133 -16.58 4.89 -3.40
C TYR A 133 -17.12 5.23 -2.01
N PRO A 134 -18.27 5.94 -1.91
CA PRO A 134 -18.94 6.72 -2.96
C PRO A 134 -18.11 7.89 -3.50
N THR A 135 -18.42 8.29 -4.74
CA THR A 135 -17.86 9.47 -5.43
C THR A 135 -18.90 10.58 -5.51
N PRO A 136 -18.52 11.88 -5.48
CA PRO A 136 -17.22 12.43 -5.12
C PRO A 136 -17.05 12.59 -3.60
N LEU A 137 -15.81 12.82 -3.18
CA LEU A 137 -15.49 13.25 -1.82
C LEU A 137 -16.18 14.58 -1.51
N VAL A 138 -16.69 14.70 -0.28
CA VAL A 138 -17.35 15.93 0.19
C VAL A 138 -16.32 17.00 0.57
N ASP A 139 -15.19 16.58 1.14
CA ASP A 139 -14.12 17.44 1.66
C ASP A 139 -12.78 16.68 1.68
N SER A 140 -11.67 17.40 1.79
CA SER A 140 -10.33 16.87 2.06
C SER A 140 -10.26 15.93 3.26
N LYS A 141 -11.05 16.20 4.32
CA LYS A 141 -11.13 15.31 5.50
C LYS A 141 -11.76 13.96 5.17
N ASP A 142 -12.76 13.96 4.28
CA ASP A 142 -13.41 12.74 3.79
C ASP A 142 -12.39 11.85 3.05
N ALA A 143 -11.47 12.45 2.29
CA ALA A 143 -10.38 11.74 1.62
C ALA A 143 -9.59 10.85 2.60
N ARG A 144 -9.26 11.38 3.79
CA ARG A 144 -8.55 10.62 4.82
C ARG A 144 -9.37 9.45 5.34
N THR A 145 -10.65 9.68 5.64
CA THR A 145 -11.56 8.63 6.10
C THR A 145 -11.65 7.51 5.07
N ARG A 146 -11.82 7.85 3.78
CA ARG A 146 -11.84 6.86 2.68
C ARG A 146 -10.55 6.08 2.56
N MET A 147 -9.41 6.73 2.71
CA MET A 147 -8.12 6.04 2.68
C MET A 147 -7.95 5.07 3.86
N ILE A 148 -8.48 5.41 5.04
CA ILE A 148 -8.49 4.50 6.20
C ILE A 148 -9.44 3.33 5.97
N GLU A 149 -10.63 3.57 5.41
CA GLU A 149 -11.56 2.51 5.00
C GLU A 149 -10.90 1.55 4.00
N GLU A 150 -10.23 2.11 2.99
CA GLU A 150 -9.51 1.36 1.97
C GLU A 150 -8.32 0.57 2.57
N HIS A 151 -7.56 1.19 3.47
CA HIS A 151 -6.50 0.53 4.24
C HIS A 151 -7.04 -0.68 5.00
N ASN A 152 -8.12 -0.48 5.75
CA ASN A 152 -8.75 -1.56 6.49
C ASN A 152 -9.27 -2.63 5.53
N ARG A 153 -9.86 -2.26 4.39
CA ARG A 153 -10.36 -3.21 3.39
C ARG A 153 -9.24 -4.09 2.84
N VAL A 154 -8.10 -3.53 2.46
CA VAL A 154 -6.99 -4.29 1.86
C VAL A 154 -6.18 -5.09 2.87
N LEU A 155 -6.13 -4.66 4.14
CA LEU A 155 -5.42 -5.36 5.20
C LEU A 155 -6.30 -6.29 6.03
N SER A 156 -7.61 -6.18 5.94
CA SER A 156 -8.51 -7.07 6.67
C SER A 156 -8.29 -8.50 6.19
N PRO A 157 -8.08 -9.46 7.12
CA PRO A 157 -8.00 -10.85 6.74
C PRO A 157 -9.30 -11.26 6.06
N GLN A 158 -9.19 -11.92 4.90
CA GLN A 158 -10.38 -12.49 4.28
C GLN A 158 -10.85 -13.64 5.17
N PHE A 159 -12.04 -13.51 5.76
CA PHE A 159 -12.64 -14.56 6.60
C PHE A 159 -12.78 -15.90 5.85
N SER A 160 -12.80 -15.89 4.51
CA SER A 160 -12.72 -17.09 3.69
C SER A 160 -11.48 -17.95 3.99
N TYR A 161 -10.37 -17.36 4.43
CA TYR A 161 -9.18 -18.10 4.86
C TYR A 161 -9.39 -18.87 6.16
N LEU A 162 -10.26 -18.39 7.04
CA LEU A 162 -10.63 -19.12 8.27
C LEU A 162 -11.55 -20.31 7.98
N LEU A 163 -12.25 -20.28 6.86
CA LEU A 163 -13.08 -21.38 6.37
C LEU A 163 -12.28 -22.42 5.57
N THR A 164 -10.95 -22.37 5.61
CA THR A 164 -10.14 -23.44 5.02
C THR A 164 -10.43 -24.77 5.71
N PRO A 165 -10.50 -25.88 4.96
CA PRO A 165 -10.89 -27.18 5.50
C PRO A 165 -9.99 -27.61 6.67
N VAL A 166 -8.72 -27.19 6.69
CA VAL A 166 -7.78 -27.50 7.78
C VAL A 166 -8.17 -26.83 9.09
N ILE A 167 -8.54 -25.54 9.08
CA ILE A 167 -8.96 -24.83 10.29
C ILE A 167 -10.30 -25.40 10.77
N LEU A 168 -11.23 -25.66 9.83
CA LEU A 168 -12.53 -26.23 10.16
C LEU A 168 -12.41 -27.64 10.77
N THR A 169 -11.58 -28.52 10.21
CA THR A 169 -11.34 -29.86 10.78
C THR A 169 -10.63 -29.78 12.13
N THR A 170 -9.70 -28.84 12.31
CA THR A 170 -9.05 -28.61 13.61
C THR A 170 -10.07 -28.16 14.66
N LEU A 171 -10.93 -27.20 14.34
CA LEU A 171 -11.99 -26.74 15.25
C LEU A 171 -12.99 -27.86 15.56
N LEU A 172 -13.38 -28.66 14.55
CA LEU A 172 -14.28 -29.80 14.73
C LEU A 172 -13.67 -30.89 15.61
N THR A 173 -12.40 -31.25 15.39
CA THR A 173 -11.70 -32.24 16.22
C THR A 173 -11.51 -31.75 17.65
N CYS A 174 -11.17 -30.47 17.86
CA CYS A 174 -11.14 -29.88 19.20
C CYS A 174 -12.51 -29.92 19.90
N ALA A 175 -13.61 -29.71 19.16
CA ALA A 175 -14.96 -29.82 19.71
C ALA A 175 -15.32 -31.26 20.08
N LEU A 176 -14.95 -32.25 19.24
CA LEU A 176 -15.19 -33.67 19.50
C LEU A 176 -14.35 -34.21 20.67
N LEU A 177 -13.11 -33.74 20.85
CA LEU A 177 -12.25 -34.17 21.97
C LEU A 177 -12.71 -33.65 23.34
N ARG A 178 -13.60 -32.66 23.36
CA ARG A 178 -14.15 -32.08 24.60
C ARG A 178 -15.41 -32.80 25.08
N TYR A 179 -16.04 -33.60 24.22
CA TYR A 179 -17.28 -34.33 24.49
C TYR A 179 -16.96 -35.79 24.86
#